data_AF-A0AAV4QT91-F1
#
_entry.id   AF-A0AAV4QT91-F1
#
_cell.length_a   1.000
_cell.length_b   1.000
_cell.length_c   1.000
_cell.angle_alpha   90.00
_cell.angle_beta   90.00
_cell.angle_gamma   90.00
#
_symmetry.space_group_name_H-M   'P 1'
#
loop_
_entity.id
_entity.type
_entity.pdbx_description
1 polymer ?
#
loop_
_entity_poly.entity_id
_entity_poly.type
_entity_poly.pdbx_seq_one_letter_code
_entity_poly.pdbx_strand_id
1 'polypeptide(L)'
;MKDKNAVKARKGRKLSNKNQIRRWILKSVAETTPKTAITLHAIKKFLDSKQNGVSNNPETKMITKRLLESGHLRKVDGRYAAGKRNEKR
;
A
#
# COMPACT_ATOMS: atom_id res chain seq x y z
N MET A 1 37.60 12.01 -3.29
CA MET A 1 37.06 10.92 -4.13
C MET A 1 35.70 10.50 -3.58
N LYS A 2 34.68 10.49 -4.45
CA LYS A 2 33.40 9.79 -4.23
C LYS A 2 33.76 8.30 -3.99
N ASP A 3 33.18 7.59 -3.04
CA ASP A 3 31.87 6.96 -3.19
C ASP A 3 31.19 6.72 -1.83
N LYS A 4 30.19 7.55 -1.51
CA LYS A 4 29.23 7.31 -0.42
C LYS A 4 28.17 6.25 -0.78
N ASN A 5 28.40 5.44 -1.81
CA ASN A 5 27.37 4.59 -2.41
C ASN A 5 27.39 3.13 -1.94
N ALA A 6 28.36 2.74 -1.09
CA ALA A 6 28.50 1.34 -0.64
C ALA A 6 27.74 0.99 0.64
N VAL A 7 26.99 1.92 1.27
CA VAL A 7 26.30 1.66 2.55
C VAL A 7 24.88 1.09 2.38
N LYS A 8 24.41 0.90 1.14
CA LYS A 8 22.99 0.56 0.88
C LYS A 8 22.71 -0.89 0.46
N ALA A 9 23.74 -1.72 0.32
CA ALA A 9 23.57 -3.05 -0.29
C ALA A 9 23.54 -4.23 0.69
N ARG A 10 23.81 -4.04 1.99
CA ARG A 10 23.87 -5.16 2.97
C ARG A 10 23.28 -4.77 4.32
N LYS A 11 21.94 -4.75 4.40
CA LYS A 11 21.21 -4.89 5.67
C LYS A 11 19.86 -5.50 5.32
N GLY A 12 19.60 -6.71 5.84
CA GLY A 12 18.46 -7.55 5.48
C GLY A 12 17.16 -6.77 5.31
N ARG A 13 16.40 -7.12 4.25
CA ARG A 13 15.06 -6.62 3.88
C ARG A 13 14.34 -5.98 5.08
N LYS A 14 14.62 -4.70 5.33
CA LYS A 14 13.91 -3.94 6.37
C LYS A 14 12.45 -4.02 5.97
N LEU A 15 11.60 -4.57 6.83
CA LEU A 15 10.15 -4.46 6.65
C LEU A 15 9.86 -3.00 6.30
N SER A 16 9.21 -2.77 5.17
CA SER A 16 8.85 -1.42 4.73
C SER A 16 8.19 -0.68 5.88
N ASN A 17 8.69 0.50 6.22
CA ASN A 17 8.10 1.31 7.28
C ASN A 17 6.60 1.56 7.00
N LYS A 18 5.79 1.71 8.05
CA LYS A 18 4.32 1.86 7.96
C LYS A 18 3.85 2.89 6.91
N ASN A 19 4.57 4.01 6.78
CA ASN A 19 4.26 5.05 5.79
C ASN A 19 4.47 4.60 4.33
N GLN A 20 5.45 3.74 4.09
CA GLN A 20 5.74 3.19 2.76
C GLN A 20 4.67 2.18 2.36
N ILE A 21 4.29 1.28 3.26
CA ILE A 21 3.18 0.32 3.05
C ILE A 21 1.88 1.09 2.77
N ARG A 22 1.59 2.13 3.57
CA ARG A 22 0.43 3.01 3.34
C ARG A 22 0.43 3.62 1.93
N ARG A 23 1.57 4.16 1.50
CA ARG A 23 1.72 4.76 0.16
C ARG A 23 1.51 3.73 -0.96
N TRP A 24 2.01 2.52 -0.79
CA TRP A 24 1.82 1.45 -1.77
C TRP A 24 0.37 0.99 -1.88
N ILE A 25 -0.35 0.83 -0.75
CA ILE A 25 -1.78 0.47 -0.78
C ILE A 25 -2.60 1.57 -1.48
N LEU A 26 -2.33 2.83 -1.18
CA LEU A 26 -3.02 3.95 -1.85
C LEU A 26 -2.67 4.01 -3.33
N LYS A 27 -1.41 3.73 -3.69
CA LYS A 27 -0.98 3.67 -5.09
C LYS A 27 -1.65 2.52 -5.84
N SER A 28 -1.80 1.36 -5.23
CA SER A 28 -2.43 0.21 -5.90
C SER A 28 -3.90 0.49 -6.24
N VAL A 29 -4.63 1.23 -5.40
CA VAL A 29 -6.03 1.63 -5.70
C VAL A 29 -6.13 2.87 -6.60
N ALA A 30 -5.08 3.69 -6.69
CA ALA A 30 -5.05 4.90 -7.52
C ALA A 30 -4.60 4.60 -8.96
N GLU A 31 -3.73 3.61 -9.16
CA GLU A 31 -3.35 3.14 -10.51
C GLU A 31 -4.50 2.41 -11.20
N THR A 32 -5.51 1.97 -10.44
CA THR A 32 -6.74 1.43 -11.01
C THR A 32 -7.74 2.54 -11.28
N THR A 33 -8.33 2.50 -12.48
CA THR A 33 -9.34 3.45 -12.94
C THR A 33 -10.35 3.72 -11.83
N PRO A 34 -10.79 4.97 -11.61
CA PRO A 34 -11.68 5.33 -10.49
C PRO A 34 -13.03 4.58 -10.47
N LYS A 35 -13.39 3.91 -11.57
CA LYS A 35 -14.58 3.03 -11.67
C LYS A 35 -14.33 1.58 -11.23
N THR A 36 -13.07 1.17 -11.08
CA THR A 36 -12.68 -0.23 -10.91
C THR A 36 -12.13 -0.43 -9.50
N ALA A 37 -12.98 -0.89 -8.58
CA ALA A 37 -12.52 -1.37 -7.29
C ALA A 37 -11.65 -2.63 -7.48
N ILE A 38 -10.55 -2.74 -6.73
CA ILE A 38 -9.62 -3.87 -6.81
C ILE A 38 -9.83 -4.90 -5.72
N THR A 39 -9.58 -6.16 -6.03
CA THR A 39 -9.66 -7.22 -5.03
C THR A 39 -8.52 -7.14 -4.02
N LEU A 40 -8.73 -7.70 -2.82
CA LEU A 40 -7.66 -7.84 -1.83
C LEU A 40 -6.44 -8.58 -2.42
N HIS A 41 -6.69 -9.59 -3.25
CA HIS A 41 -5.65 -10.36 -3.92
C HIS A 41 -4.76 -9.47 -4.81
N ALA A 42 -5.34 -8.53 -5.57
CA ALA A 42 -4.58 -7.59 -6.38
C ALA A 42 -3.68 -6.66 -5.53
N ILE A 43 -4.20 -6.17 -4.39
CA ILE A 43 -3.40 -5.37 -3.44
C ILE A 43 -2.24 -6.20 -2.90
N LYS A 44 -2.50 -7.43 -2.46
CA LYS A 44 -1.45 -8.33 -1.94
C LYS A 44 -0.37 -8.59 -2.99
N LYS A 45 -0.76 -8.94 -4.22
CA LYS A 45 0.15 -9.18 -5.35
C LYS A 45 1.00 -7.94 -5.67
N PHE A 46 0.41 -6.74 -5.63
CA PHE A 46 1.15 -5.49 -5.81
C PHE A 46 2.16 -5.26 -4.67
N LEU A 47 1.76 -5.49 -3.43
CA LEU A 47 2.64 -5.33 -2.26
C LEU A 47 3.81 -6.33 -2.30
N ASP A 48 3.56 -7.58 -2.64
CA ASP A 48 4.60 -8.61 -2.75
C ASP A 48 5.56 -8.33 -3.92
N SER A 49 5.06 -7.72 -5.01
CA SER A 49 5.90 -7.21 -6.10
C SER A 49 6.83 -6.06 -5.66
N LYS A 50 6.44 -5.26 -4.66
CA LYS A 50 7.33 -4.24 -4.08
C LYS A 50 8.29 -4.81 -3.06
N GLN A 51 7.82 -5.71 -2.21
CA GLN A 51 8.63 -6.42 -1.23
C GLN A 51 7.94 -7.71 -0.82
N ASN A 52 8.61 -8.82 -1.09
CA ASN A 52 8.09 -10.16 -0.78
C ASN A 52 7.79 -10.31 0.73
N GLY A 53 6.57 -10.74 1.05
CA GLY A 53 6.10 -10.99 2.42
C GLY A 53 5.46 -9.80 3.11
N VAL A 54 5.42 -8.62 2.47
CA VAL A 54 4.72 -7.45 3.02
C VAL A 54 3.22 -7.67 3.08
N SER A 55 2.64 -8.42 2.13
CA SER A 55 1.21 -8.70 2.11
C SER A 55 0.73 -9.52 3.33
N ASN A 56 1.61 -10.36 3.88
CA ASN A 56 1.34 -11.26 5.00
C ASN A 56 1.66 -10.63 6.36
N ASN A 57 2.26 -9.44 6.39
CA ASN A 57 2.61 -8.75 7.63
C ASN A 57 1.33 -8.26 8.36
N PRO A 58 1.16 -8.55 9.67
CA PRO A 58 0.06 -8.00 10.46
C PRO A 58 -0.02 -6.46 10.43
N GLU A 59 1.10 -5.75 10.27
CA GLU A 59 1.10 -4.29 10.12
C GLU A 59 0.36 -3.83 8.86
N THR A 60 0.50 -4.55 7.74
CA THR A 60 -0.19 -4.26 6.49
C THR A 60 -1.71 -4.37 6.66
N LYS A 61 -2.16 -5.38 7.42
CA LYS A 61 -3.57 -5.55 7.78
C LYS A 61 -4.07 -4.38 8.62
N MET A 62 -3.30 -3.96 9.63
CA MET A 62 -3.63 -2.79 10.46
C MET A 62 -3.69 -1.49 9.64
N ILE A 63 -2.74 -1.27 8.74
CA ILE A 63 -2.71 -0.07 7.89
C ILE A 63 -3.93 -0.03 6.97
N THR A 64 -4.27 -1.17 6.36
CA THR A 64 -5.47 -1.28 5.51
C THR A 64 -6.73 -0.96 6.31
N LYS A 65 -6.86 -1.49 7.55
CA LYS A 65 -7.98 -1.19 8.45
C LYS A 65 -8.07 0.30 8.77
N ARG A 66 -6.96 0.93 9.16
CA ARG A 66 -6.91 2.39 9.44
C ARG A 66 -7.27 3.23 8.22
N LEU A 67 -6.89 2.80 7.02
CA LEU A 67 -7.24 3.48 5.78
C LEU A 67 -8.74 3.38 5.47
N LEU A 68 -9.38 2.26 5.80
CA LEU A 68 -10.84 2.11 5.72
C LEU A 68 -11.56 3.00 6.74
N GLU A 69 -11.12 2.96 8.00
CA GLU A 69 -11.70 3.77 9.09
C GLU A 69 -11.60 5.27 8.81
N SER A 70 -10.47 5.72 8.27
CA SER A 70 -10.24 7.12 7.91
C SER A 70 -10.84 7.53 6.57
N GLY A 71 -11.56 6.64 5.88
CA GLY A 71 -12.22 6.93 4.60
C GLY A 71 -11.28 7.16 3.41
N HIS A 72 -9.97 6.88 3.55
CA HIS A 72 -9.01 6.93 2.45
C HIS A 72 -9.12 5.70 1.53
N LEU A 73 -9.64 4.60 2.05
CA LEU A 73 -10.08 3.44 1.29
C LEU A 73 -11.56 3.22 1.54
N ARG A 74 -12.26 2.69 0.54
CA ARG A 74 -13.62 2.21 0.68
C ARG A 74 -13.70 0.76 0.25
N LYS A 75 -14.47 -0.03 1.01
CA LYS A 75 -14.80 -1.39 0.65
C LYS A 75 -16.17 -1.38 -0.06
N VAL A 76 -16.20 -1.80 -1.31
CA VAL A 76 -17.41 -1.88 -2.15
C VAL A 76 -17.48 -3.30 -2.70
N ASP A 77 -18.54 -4.05 -2.39
CA ASP A 77 -18.76 -5.43 -2.86
C ASP A 77 -17.55 -6.36 -2.68
N GLY A 78 -16.91 -6.30 -1.51
CA GLY A 78 -15.71 -7.11 -1.22
C GLY A 78 -14.42 -6.63 -1.88
N ARG A 79 -14.46 -5.57 -2.67
CA ARG A 79 -13.33 -4.92 -3.34
C ARG A 79 -12.97 -3.60 -2.66
N TYR A 80 -11.78 -3.08 -2.95
CA TYR A 80 -11.20 -1.88 -2.38
C TYR A 80 -11.08 -0.81 -3.46
N ALA A 81 -11.61 0.38 -3.17
CA ALA A 81 -11.47 1.55 -4.03
C ALA A 81 -10.78 2.67 -3.25
N ALA A 82 -10.15 3.58 -3.98
CA ALA A 82 -9.72 4.85 -3.40
C ALA A 82 -10.94 5.55 -2.80
N GLY A 83 -10.86 5.91 -1.52
CA GLY A 83 -11.88 6.72 -0.91
C GLY A 83 -11.88 8.11 -1.55
N LYS A 84 -13.08 8.68 -1.76
CA LYS A 84 -13.16 10.09 -2.12
C LYS A 84 -12.52 10.88 -0.98
N ARG A 85 -11.31 11.42 -1.21
CA ARG A 85 -10.86 12.62 -0.48
C ARG A 85 -12.02 13.59 -0.65
N ASN A 86 -12.58 14.11 0.45
CA ASN A 86 -13.63 15.12 0.36
C ASN A 86 -13.17 16.20 -0.62
N GLU A 87 -13.61 16.12 -1.86
CA GLU A 87 -13.76 17.25 -2.75
C GLU A 87 -14.89 18.01 -2.09
N LYS A 88 -14.50 18.85 -1.13
CA LYS A 88 -15.41 19.78 -0.50
C LYS A 88 -16.05 20.56 -1.65
N ARG A 89 -17.37 20.39 -1.73
CA ARG A 89 -18.28 21.41 -2.25
C ARG A 89 -17.90 22.78 -1.72
#